data_AF-A0A7W6KAL0-F1
#
_entry.id   AF-A0A7W6KAL0-F1
#
_cell.length_a   1.000
_cell.length_b   1.000
_cell.length_c   1.000
_cell.angle_alpha   90.00
_cell.angle_beta   90.00
_cell.angle_gamma   90.00
#
_symmetry.space_group_name_H-M   'P 1'
#
loop_
_entity.id
_entity.type
_entity.pdbx_description
1 polymer ?
#
loop_
_entity_poly.entity_id
_entity_poly.type
_entity_poly.pdbx_seq_one_letter_code
_entity_poly.pdbx_strand_id
1 'polypeptide(L)'
;MKGCDEKIHKELDAKFEYNKTVFAFREYEGKGEVKKIGQDSAIFESIITLIKSQAYELESLPMRRQDRKYYYNLNLLTVADVGKFIELECNNDDFTEKEIERINYVNRFLVNKKEHNSRIVFAKLSALEEVIEDFNNLHKLNIDLVGNGIPRFYEKEIWEDYYAKKIVVNGAEDDLISELKYELQGKFRVQQDDFRWPYFMINEQAVLEVQFNASEELIDYINNDEKSNKITAEWLKDNFRYTGKFIFTLNELPF
;
A
#
# COMPACT_ATOMS: atom_id res chain seq x y z
N MET A 1 18.34 11.81 2.41
CA MET A 1 18.38 10.50 1.73
C MET A 1 17.86 10.65 0.30
N LYS A 2 18.66 11.16 -0.64
CA LYS A 2 18.17 11.54 -1.99
C LYS A 2 19.07 11.06 -3.14
N GLY A 3 19.76 9.94 -3.01
CA GLY A 3 20.64 9.51 -4.11
C GLY A 3 21.03 8.04 -4.14
N CYS A 4 21.29 7.42 -2.98
CA CYS A 4 21.60 5.99 -2.93
C CYS A 4 20.33 5.13 -2.93
N ASP A 5 19.31 5.56 -2.17
CA ASP A 5 18.05 4.82 -2.04
C ASP A 5 17.26 4.82 -3.36
N GLU A 6 17.14 5.95 -4.07
CA GLU A 6 16.39 6.02 -5.33
C GLU A 6 16.91 5.06 -6.42
N LYS A 7 18.23 4.82 -6.44
CA LYS A 7 18.83 3.90 -7.41
C LYS A 7 18.52 2.44 -7.05
N ILE A 8 18.63 2.08 -5.78
CA ILE A 8 18.29 0.75 -5.27
C ILE A 8 16.79 0.48 -5.44
N HIS A 9 15.94 1.48 -5.19
CA HIS A 9 14.50 1.40 -5.45
C HIS A 9 14.22 1.09 -6.92
N LYS A 10 14.79 1.85 -7.87
CA LYS A 10 14.58 1.61 -9.31
C LYS A 10 15.09 0.25 -9.79
N GLU A 11 16.24 -0.18 -9.27
CA GLU A 11 16.83 -1.48 -9.64
C GLU A 11 15.98 -2.65 -9.10
N LEU A 12 15.48 -2.55 -7.87
CA LEU A 12 14.58 -3.55 -7.30
C LEU A 12 13.20 -3.53 -7.96
N ASP A 13 12.66 -2.36 -8.27
CA ASP A 13 11.40 -2.22 -8.99
C ASP A 13 11.47 -2.91 -10.35
N ALA A 14 12.55 -2.67 -11.11
CA ALA A 14 12.79 -3.36 -12.38
C ALA A 14 12.89 -4.89 -12.21
N LYS A 15 13.54 -5.36 -11.14
CA LYS A 15 13.65 -6.79 -10.81
C LYS A 15 12.34 -7.44 -10.38
N PHE A 16 11.36 -6.66 -9.91
CA PHE A 16 10.04 -7.13 -9.50
C PHE A 16 8.92 -6.59 -10.40
N GLU A 17 9.22 -6.28 -11.66
CA GLU A 17 8.19 -6.02 -12.65
C GLU A 17 7.42 -7.30 -12.98
N TYR A 18 6.08 -7.21 -12.96
CA TYR A 18 5.14 -8.28 -13.32
C TYR A 18 4.29 -7.88 -14.54
N ASN A 19 4.93 -7.29 -15.55
CA ASN A 19 4.28 -6.83 -16.78
C ASN A 19 4.00 -7.96 -17.79
N LYS A 20 4.52 -9.17 -17.55
CA LYS A 20 4.35 -10.32 -18.43
C LYS A 20 3.12 -11.15 -18.08
N THR A 21 2.42 -11.60 -19.11
CA THR A 21 1.36 -12.61 -19.02
C THR A 21 1.88 -13.89 -19.63
N VAL A 22 2.11 -14.92 -18.81
CA VAL A 22 2.57 -16.23 -19.29
C VAL A 22 1.36 -17.10 -19.60
N PHE A 23 1.25 -17.54 -20.85
CA PHE A 23 0.13 -18.39 -21.31
C PHE A 23 0.36 -19.87 -21.02
N ALA A 24 1.59 -20.34 -21.14
CA ALA A 24 1.94 -21.73 -20.92
C ALA A 24 3.41 -21.88 -20.55
N PHE A 25 3.69 -22.90 -19.75
CA PHE A 25 5.02 -23.46 -19.59
C PHE A 25 5.06 -24.79 -20.33
N ARG A 26 6.22 -25.12 -20.88
CA ARG A 26 6.42 -26.42 -21.52
C ARG A 26 7.84 -26.91 -21.28
N GLU A 27 7.95 -28.19 -20.96
CA GLU A 27 9.23 -28.85 -20.76
C GLU A 27 9.59 -29.71 -21.98
N TYR A 28 10.88 -29.72 -22.34
CA TYR A 28 11.41 -30.48 -23.46
C TYR A 28 12.65 -31.26 -23.03
N GLU A 29 12.81 -32.48 -23.53
CA GLU A 29 14.02 -33.26 -23.34
C GLU A 29 15.08 -32.83 -24.35
N GLY A 30 16.27 -32.45 -23.86
CA GLY A 30 17.35 -31.87 -24.68
C GLY A 30 18.45 -32.84 -25.12
N LYS A 31 18.33 -34.15 -24.88
CA LYS A 31 19.36 -35.13 -25.31
C LYS A 31 19.08 -35.62 -26.74
N GLY A 32 19.32 -34.76 -27.73
CA GLY A 32 19.21 -35.09 -29.16
C GLY A 32 18.03 -34.41 -29.83
N GLU A 33 17.04 -35.17 -30.29
CA GLU A 33 15.79 -34.59 -30.81
C GLU A 33 14.96 -33.99 -29.68
N VAL A 34 14.44 -32.78 -29.89
CA VAL A 34 13.52 -32.10 -28.95
C VAL A 34 12.24 -32.94 -28.85
N LYS A 35 12.16 -33.77 -27.81
CA LYS A 35 10.96 -34.55 -27.50
C LYS A 35 10.17 -33.83 -26.43
N LYS A 36 8.88 -33.66 -26.69
CA LYS A 36 7.94 -33.15 -25.70
C LYS A 36 7.90 -34.13 -24.52
N ILE A 37 8.28 -33.66 -23.34
CA ILE A 37 8.05 -34.40 -22.11
C ILE A 37 6.59 -34.15 -21.74
N GLY A 38 5.80 -35.21 -21.55
CA GLY A 38 4.38 -35.08 -21.18
C GLY A 38 4.14 -34.57 -19.74
N GLN A 39 5.13 -33.95 -19.09
CA GLN A 39 5.11 -33.59 -17.66
C GLN A 39 4.85 -32.09 -17.39
N ASP A 40 4.21 -31.38 -18.32
CA ASP A 40 3.72 -30.01 -18.09
C ASP A 40 2.82 -29.92 -16.82
N SER A 41 2.22 -31.04 -16.39
CA SER A 41 1.42 -31.14 -15.17
C SER A 41 2.21 -30.83 -13.90
N ALA A 42 3.48 -31.23 -13.80
CA ALA A 42 4.30 -30.99 -12.59
C ALA A 42 4.57 -29.49 -12.40
N ILE A 43 4.85 -28.78 -13.49
CA ILE A 43 5.02 -27.32 -13.48
C ILE A 43 3.71 -26.64 -13.03
N PHE A 44 2.59 -27.04 -13.62
CA PHE A 44 1.29 -26.50 -13.27
C PHE A 44 0.92 -26.80 -11.80
N GLU A 45 1.13 -28.03 -11.33
CA GLU A 45 0.86 -28.44 -9.95
C GLU A 45 1.71 -27.66 -8.94
N SER A 46 2.98 -27.39 -9.24
CA SER A 46 3.85 -26.51 -8.42
C SER A 46 3.23 -25.13 -8.26
N ILE A 47 2.86 -24.50 -9.37
CA ILE A 47 2.24 -23.16 -9.40
C ILE A 47 0.90 -23.16 -8.64
N ILE A 48 0.02 -24.13 -8.90
CA ILE A 48 -1.28 -24.23 -8.23
C ILE A 48 -1.13 -24.44 -6.74
N THR A 49 -0.17 -25.26 -6.31
CA THR A 49 0.09 -25.51 -4.89
C THR A 49 0.56 -24.24 -4.18
N LEU A 50 1.41 -23.44 -4.82
CA LEU A 50 1.85 -22.14 -4.31
C LEU A 50 0.67 -21.17 -4.16
N ILE A 51 -0.18 -21.05 -5.18
CA ILE A 51 -1.36 -20.18 -5.15
C ILE A 51 -2.33 -20.60 -4.05
N LYS A 52 -2.63 -21.90 -3.93
CA LYS A 52 -3.48 -22.43 -2.86
C LYS A 52 -2.89 -22.16 -1.47
N SER A 53 -1.58 -22.32 -1.31
CA SER A 53 -0.88 -22.03 -0.05
C SER A 53 -0.97 -20.55 0.30
N GLN A 54 -0.80 -19.65 -0.67
CA GLN A 54 -0.97 -18.20 -0.48
C GLN A 54 -2.40 -17.86 -0.03
N ALA A 55 -3.41 -18.42 -0.71
CA ALA A 55 -4.81 -18.18 -0.38
C ALA A 55 -5.14 -18.65 1.04
N TYR A 56 -4.69 -19.87 1.40
CA TYR A 56 -4.85 -20.41 2.75
C TYR A 56 -4.20 -19.51 3.81
N GLU A 57 -2.99 -19.02 3.55
CA GLU A 57 -2.33 -18.09 4.47
C GLU A 57 -3.13 -16.80 4.61
N LEU A 58 -3.50 -16.14 3.51
CA LEU A 58 -4.30 -14.91 3.54
C LEU A 58 -5.63 -15.07 4.31
N GLU A 59 -6.31 -16.20 4.17
CA GLU A 59 -7.54 -16.50 4.92
C GLU A 59 -7.28 -16.73 6.41
N SER A 60 -6.14 -17.32 6.77
CA SER A 60 -5.81 -17.67 8.16
C SER A 60 -5.14 -16.54 8.96
N LEU A 61 -4.45 -15.61 8.29
CA LEU A 61 -3.68 -14.53 8.92
C LEU A 61 -4.49 -13.67 9.90
N PRO A 62 -5.74 -13.25 9.59
CA PRO A 62 -6.55 -12.47 10.54
C PRO A 62 -6.90 -13.23 11.83
N MET A 63 -6.89 -14.56 11.80
CA MET A 63 -7.23 -15.40 12.96
C MET A 63 -6.02 -15.75 13.83
N ARG A 64 -4.81 -15.83 13.24
CA ARG A 64 -3.61 -16.28 13.96
C ARG A 64 -3.00 -15.24 14.88
N ARG A 65 -3.09 -13.95 14.54
CA ARG A 65 -2.45 -12.86 15.29
C ARG A 65 -3.36 -11.64 15.38
N GLN A 66 -4.15 -11.60 16.46
CA GLN A 66 -5.11 -10.53 16.73
C GLN A 66 -4.58 -9.46 17.69
N ASP A 67 -3.41 -9.69 18.29
CA ASP A 67 -2.83 -8.80 19.29
C ASP A 67 -2.24 -7.52 18.68
N ARG A 68 -1.85 -7.55 17.40
CA ARG A 68 -1.23 -6.42 16.69
C ARG A 68 -1.64 -6.39 15.23
N LYS A 69 -1.44 -5.22 14.60
CA LYS A 69 -1.50 -5.06 13.15
C LYS A 69 -0.17 -5.49 12.54
N TYR A 70 -0.21 -6.34 11.52
CA TYR A 70 0.96 -6.85 10.83
C TYR A 70 0.90 -6.51 9.35
N TYR A 71 2.04 -6.17 8.77
CA TYR A 71 2.20 -6.06 7.32
C TYR A 71 2.76 -7.38 6.79
N TYR A 72 2.03 -8.01 5.87
CA TYR A 72 2.43 -9.27 5.26
C TYR A 72 2.80 -9.04 3.80
N ASN A 73 3.98 -9.54 3.42
CA ASN A 73 4.42 -9.56 2.04
C ASN A 73 4.68 -11.02 1.64
N LEU A 74 3.79 -11.58 0.81
CA LEU A 74 3.86 -12.97 0.37
C LEU A 74 4.38 -13.02 -1.06
N ASN A 75 5.62 -13.48 -1.23
CA ASN A 75 6.22 -13.71 -2.55
C ASN A 75 6.18 -15.19 -2.89
N LEU A 76 5.71 -15.53 -4.10
CA LEU A 76 5.63 -16.92 -4.55
C LEU A 76 6.80 -17.20 -5.50
N LEU A 77 7.60 -18.22 -5.17
CA LEU A 77 8.75 -18.65 -5.94
C LEU A 77 8.57 -20.11 -6.33
N THR A 78 8.64 -20.39 -7.63
CA THR A 78 8.81 -21.73 -8.18
C THR A 78 10.18 -21.84 -8.82
N VAL A 79 10.84 -22.98 -8.64
CA VAL A 79 12.21 -23.23 -9.11
C VAL A 79 12.20 -24.49 -9.97
N ALA A 80 12.88 -24.45 -11.11
CA ALA A 80 13.10 -25.63 -11.94
C ALA A 80 14.59 -25.91 -12.12
N ASP A 81 14.97 -27.17 -11.94
CA ASP A 81 16.31 -27.66 -12.26
C ASP A 81 16.39 -28.03 -13.74
N VAL A 82 16.64 -27.03 -14.58
CA VAL A 82 16.69 -27.16 -16.03
C VAL A 82 17.99 -26.56 -16.58
N GLY A 83 18.54 -27.20 -17.61
CA GLY A 83 19.75 -26.69 -18.26
C GLY A 83 19.53 -25.33 -18.95
N LYS A 84 18.39 -25.18 -19.64
CA LYS A 84 17.98 -23.96 -20.34
C LYS A 84 16.57 -23.57 -19.96
N PHE A 85 16.34 -22.27 -19.84
CA PHE A 85 15.00 -21.71 -19.68
C PHE A 85 14.83 -20.61 -20.74
N ILE A 86 13.86 -20.81 -21.62
CA ILE A 86 13.66 -19.99 -22.81
C ILE A 86 12.32 -19.29 -22.68
N GLU A 87 12.34 -17.97 -22.76
CA GLU A 87 11.18 -17.15 -22.99
C GLU A 87 10.89 -17.10 -24.49
N LEU A 88 9.66 -17.43 -24.86
CA LEU A 88 9.13 -17.26 -26.20
C LEU A 88 8.07 -16.18 -26.16
N GLU A 89 8.37 -15.02 -26.75
CA GLU A 89 7.40 -13.93 -26.91
C GLU A 89 6.74 -14.07 -28.29
N CYS A 90 5.42 -14.23 -28.30
CA CYS A 90 4.64 -14.36 -29.53
C CYS A 90 3.91 -13.04 -29.80
N ASN A 91 4.28 -12.36 -30.88
CA ASN A 91 3.66 -11.11 -31.33
C ASN A 91 3.10 -11.32 -32.75
N ASN A 92 1.81 -11.64 -32.84
CA ASN A 92 1.13 -12.02 -34.09
C ASN A 92 1.83 -13.20 -34.79
N ASP A 93 2.43 -12.97 -35.97
CA ASP A 93 3.10 -13.97 -36.79
C ASP A 93 4.60 -14.13 -36.47
N ASP A 94 5.15 -13.26 -35.63
CA ASP A 94 6.56 -13.29 -35.23
C ASP A 94 6.72 -13.91 -33.83
N PHE A 95 7.81 -14.65 -33.66
CA PHE A 95 8.25 -15.12 -32.35
C PHE A 95 9.70 -14.71 -32.10
N THR A 96 9.97 -14.24 -30.88
CA THR A 96 11.33 -14.01 -30.41
C THR A 96 11.64 -14.99 -29.29
N GLU A 97 12.84 -15.56 -29.33
CA GLU A 97 13.34 -16.43 -28.28
C GLU A 97 14.44 -15.73 -27.49
N LYS A 98 14.41 -15.91 -26.17
CA LYS A 98 15.44 -15.40 -25.28
C LYS A 98 15.71 -16.41 -24.18
N GLU A 99 16.98 -16.79 -24.02
CA GLU A 99 17.39 -17.53 -22.84
C GLU A 99 17.37 -16.59 -21.62
N ILE A 100 16.69 -17.04 -20.57
CA ILE A 100 16.47 -16.30 -19.34
C ILE A 100 16.79 -17.20 -18.14
N GLU A 101 17.12 -16.59 -17.02
CA GLU A 101 17.30 -17.32 -15.76
C GLU A 101 16.05 -17.24 -14.87
N ARG A 102 15.19 -16.25 -15.13
CA ARG A 102 14.03 -15.89 -14.32
C ARG A 102 12.96 -15.22 -15.17
N ILE A 103 11.70 -15.47 -14.83
CA ILE A 103 10.55 -14.71 -15.29
C ILE A 103 9.62 -14.39 -14.12
N ASN A 104 9.12 -13.16 -14.09
CA ASN A 104 8.09 -12.71 -13.17
C ASN A 104 6.79 -12.56 -13.95
N TYR A 105 5.68 -13.07 -13.44
CA TYR A 105 4.39 -12.92 -14.10
C TYR A 105 3.22 -12.90 -13.10
N VAL A 106 2.10 -12.33 -13.53
CA VAL A 106 0.85 -12.41 -12.77
C VAL A 106 0.06 -13.62 -13.25
N ASN A 107 -0.16 -14.58 -12.35
CA ASN A 107 -1.10 -15.66 -12.60
C ASN A 107 -2.50 -15.26 -12.09
N ARG A 108 -3.52 -15.52 -12.91
CA ARG A 108 -4.92 -15.37 -12.51
C ARG A 108 -5.52 -16.74 -12.29
N PHE A 109 -5.96 -17.00 -11.06
CA PHE A 109 -6.56 -18.29 -10.72
C PHE A 109 -7.81 -18.10 -9.87
N LEU A 110 -8.77 -18.99 -10.06
CA LEU A 110 -10.01 -18.99 -9.30
C LEU A 110 -9.87 -19.96 -8.11
N VAL A 111 -9.77 -19.40 -6.90
CA VAL A 111 -9.75 -20.15 -5.64
C VAL A 111 -11.03 -19.81 -4.88
N ASN A 112 -11.77 -20.80 -4.40
CA ASN A 112 -13.01 -20.59 -3.62
C ASN A 112 -14.04 -19.65 -4.31
N LYS A 113 -14.19 -19.75 -5.64
CA LYS A 113 -15.07 -18.88 -6.47
C LYS A 113 -14.70 -17.39 -6.46
N LYS A 114 -13.51 -17.04 -5.98
CA LYS A 114 -12.94 -15.70 -6.05
C LYS A 114 -11.75 -15.72 -7.01
N GLU A 115 -11.63 -14.68 -7.81
CA GLU A 115 -10.46 -14.49 -8.66
C GLU A 115 -9.31 -13.96 -7.79
N HIS A 116 -8.18 -14.64 -7.84
CA HIS A 116 -6.95 -14.25 -7.16
C HIS A 116 -5.88 -13.96 -8.20
N ASN A 117 -5.22 -12.80 -8.03
CA ASN A 117 -4.04 -12.43 -8.80
C ASN A 117 -2.81 -12.74 -7.95
N SER A 118 -2.00 -13.69 -8.40
CA SER A 118 -0.79 -14.13 -7.72
C SER A 118 0.44 -13.68 -8.49
N ARG A 119 1.34 -12.96 -7.81
CA ARG A 119 2.66 -12.59 -8.33
C ARG A 119 3.59 -13.79 -8.16
N ILE A 120 4.05 -14.35 -9.27
CA ILE A 120 4.88 -15.56 -9.27
C ILE A 120 6.24 -15.23 -9.89
N VAL A 121 7.29 -15.60 -9.18
CA VAL A 121 8.65 -15.67 -9.70
C VAL A 121 8.92 -17.12 -10.08
N PHE A 122 9.27 -17.35 -11.34
CA PHE A 122 9.73 -18.64 -11.84
C PHE A 122 11.21 -18.49 -12.19
N ALA A 123 12.07 -19.27 -11.56
CA ALA A 123 13.52 -19.21 -11.79
C ALA A 123 14.14 -20.58 -12.06
N LYS A 124 15.29 -20.58 -12.74
CA LYS A 124 16.19 -21.73 -12.78
C LYS A 124 16.81 -21.95 -11.40
N LEU A 125 17.16 -23.20 -11.10
CA LEU A 125 17.89 -23.54 -9.87
C LEU A 125 19.22 -22.78 -9.78
N SER A 126 19.91 -22.57 -10.90
CA SER A 126 21.14 -21.76 -10.99
C SER A 126 20.99 -20.32 -10.51
N ALA A 127 19.76 -19.77 -10.54
CA ALA A 127 19.48 -18.39 -10.14
C ALA A 127 18.84 -18.28 -8.75
N LEU A 128 18.65 -19.40 -8.04
CA LEU A 128 17.96 -19.41 -6.74
C LEU A 128 18.64 -18.50 -5.72
N GLU A 129 19.96 -18.56 -5.61
CA GLU A 129 20.72 -17.72 -4.67
C GLU A 129 20.53 -16.23 -4.94
N GLU A 130 20.57 -15.82 -6.21
CA GLU A 130 20.32 -14.44 -6.63
C GLU A 130 18.88 -14.01 -6.27
N VAL A 131 17.89 -14.85 -6.53
CA VAL A 131 16.48 -14.55 -6.24
C VAL A 131 16.23 -14.40 -4.74
N ILE A 132 16.87 -15.24 -3.91
CA ILE A 132 16.79 -15.12 -2.45
C ILE A 132 17.41 -13.80 -1.99
N GLU A 133 18.56 -13.42 -2.54
CA GLU A 133 19.19 -12.14 -2.20
C GLU A 133 18.34 -10.94 -2.63
N ASP A 134 17.71 -11.01 -3.80
CA ASP A 134 16.73 -10.01 -4.24
C ASP A 134 15.55 -9.89 -3.26
N PHE A 135 15.02 -11.01 -2.76
CA PHE A 135 13.96 -10.99 -1.75
C PHE A 135 14.43 -10.43 -0.40
N ASN A 136 15.66 -10.72 0.02
CA ASN A 136 16.24 -10.13 1.23
C ASN A 136 16.35 -8.61 1.10
N ASN A 137 16.76 -8.12 -0.07
CA ASN A 137 16.88 -6.69 -0.34
C ASN A 137 15.50 -6.02 -0.45
N LEU A 138 14.53 -6.67 -1.09
CA LEU A 138 13.14 -6.23 -1.09
C LEU A 138 12.56 -6.18 0.34
N HIS A 139 12.90 -7.16 1.20
CA HIS A 139 12.46 -7.16 2.58
C HIS A 139 13.02 -5.98 3.37
N LYS A 140 14.33 -5.70 3.26
CA LYS A 140 14.97 -4.52 3.87
C LYS A 140 14.30 -3.23 3.39
N LEU A 141 14.04 -3.13 2.09
CA LEU A 141 13.36 -1.99 1.49
C LEU A 141 11.95 -1.81 2.04
N ASN A 142 11.19 -2.89 2.19
CA ASN A 142 9.85 -2.84 2.76
C ASN A 142 9.87 -2.43 4.24
N ILE A 143 10.86 -2.89 5.02
CA ILE A 143 11.05 -2.43 6.40
C ILE A 143 11.30 -0.92 6.43
N ASP A 144 12.19 -0.43 5.57
CA ASP A 144 12.51 1.00 5.52
C ASP A 144 11.29 1.82 5.07
N LEU A 145 10.61 1.37 4.01
CA LEU A 145 9.43 2.01 3.46
C LEU A 145 8.30 2.09 4.49
N VAL A 146 8.01 1.00 5.20
CA VAL A 146 6.96 0.99 6.22
C VAL A 146 7.41 1.73 7.49
N GLY A 147 8.65 1.52 7.90
CA GLY A 147 9.23 2.09 9.13
C GLY A 147 9.39 3.61 9.06
N ASN A 148 9.88 4.14 7.93
CA ASN A 148 10.09 5.57 7.72
C ASN A 148 8.93 6.24 6.97
N GLY A 149 8.21 5.50 6.12
CA GLY A 149 7.12 6.06 5.33
C GLY A 149 5.90 6.42 6.18
N ILE A 150 5.55 5.63 7.20
CA ILE A 150 4.42 5.97 8.08
C ILE A 150 4.70 7.27 8.85
N PRO A 151 5.83 7.45 9.56
CA PRO A 151 6.16 8.73 10.18
C PRO A 151 6.17 9.89 9.17
N ARG A 152 6.88 9.73 8.04
CA ARG A 152 6.97 10.77 7.00
C ARG A 152 5.61 11.18 6.46
N PHE A 153 4.70 10.22 6.27
CA PHE A 153 3.35 10.47 5.82
C PHE A 153 2.59 11.38 6.80
N TYR A 154 2.56 11.03 8.08
CA TYR A 154 1.84 11.80 9.10
C TYR A 154 2.52 13.13 9.47
N GLU A 155 3.85 13.20 9.38
CA GLU A 155 4.61 14.42 9.70
C GLU A 155 4.54 15.46 8.58
N LYS A 156 4.41 15.02 7.32
CA LYS A 156 4.54 15.92 6.16
C LYS A 156 3.49 15.69 5.09
N GLU A 157 3.49 14.52 4.46
CA GLU A 157 2.77 14.28 3.19
C GLU A 157 1.26 14.47 3.35
N ILE A 158 0.71 14.09 4.51
CA ILE A 158 -0.70 14.25 4.82
C ILE A 158 -1.16 15.71 4.78
N TRP A 159 -0.29 16.68 5.05
CA TRP A 159 -0.66 18.09 5.07
C TRP A 159 -0.66 18.72 3.68
N GLU A 160 0.13 18.15 2.76
CA GLU A 160 0.35 18.62 1.38
C GLU A 160 -0.70 18.08 0.40
N ASP A 161 -1.34 16.94 0.70
CA ASP A 161 -2.30 16.27 -0.20
C ASP A 161 -3.73 16.23 0.39
N TYR A 162 -4.69 16.81 -0.32
CA TYR A 162 -6.10 16.78 0.03
C TYR A 162 -6.67 15.35 0.10
N TYR A 163 -6.33 14.48 -0.85
CA TYR A 163 -6.82 13.11 -0.89
C TYR A 163 -6.24 12.28 0.24
N ALA A 164 -4.98 12.51 0.63
CA ALA A 164 -4.39 11.88 1.80
C ALA A 164 -5.17 12.19 3.08
N LYS A 165 -5.51 13.47 3.31
CA LYS A 165 -6.36 13.89 4.45
C LYS A 165 -7.71 13.19 4.40
N LYS A 166 -8.37 13.21 3.24
CA LYS A 166 -9.70 12.61 3.06
C LYS A 166 -9.71 11.10 3.34
N ILE A 167 -8.67 10.37 2.92
CA ILE A 167 -8.54 8.93 3.18
C ILE A 167 -8.37 8.65 4.67
N VAL A 168 -7.62 9.49 5.39
CA VAL A 168 -7.35 9.32 6.82
C VAL A 168 -8.59 9.62 7.65
N VAL A 169 -9.29 10.72 7.36
CA VAL A 169 -10.45 11.10 8.15
C VAL A 169 -11.68 10.26 7.78
N ASN A 170 -11.94 10.03 6.49
CA ASN A 170 -12.99 9.12 6.00
C ASN A 170 -14.35 9.24 6.73
N GLY A 171 -14.81 10.46 7.01
CA GLY A 171 -16.08 10.71 7.70
C GLY A 171 -15.97 10.88 9.21
N ALA A 172 -14.81 10.61 9.82
CA ALA A 172 -14.57 10.84 11.26
C ALA A 172 -14.66 12.33 11.64
N GLU A 173 -14.68 13.26 10.67
CA GLU A 173 -14.95 14.68 10.93
C GLU A 173 -16.32 14.91 11.56
N ASP A 174 -17.31 14.06 11.27
CA ASP A 174 -18.65 14.19 11.83
C ASP A 174 -18.68 13.96 13.34
N ASP A 175 -17.78 13.11 13.85
CA ASP A 175 -17.62 12.89 15.30
C ASP A 175 -17.05 14.15 15.97
N LEU A 176 -16.01 14.75 15.39
CA LEU A 176 -15.43 16.02 15.87
C LEU A 176 -16.49 17.12 15.89
N ILE A 177 -17.24 17.27 14.78
CA ILE A 177 -18.28 18.29 14.65
C ILE A 177 -19.36 18.08 15.71
N SER A 178 -19.80 16.85 15.92
CA SER A 178 -20.85 16.51 16.88
C SER A 178 -20.41 16.82 18.32
N GLU A 179 -19.18 16.46 18.68
CA GLU A 179 -18.61 16.73 20.00
C GLU A 179 -18.43 18.23 20.26
N LEU A 180 -17.92 18.98 19.28
CA LEU A 180 -17.81 20.44 19.39
C LEU A 180 -19.19 21.10 19.54
N LYS A 181 -20.18 20.71 18.72
CA LYS A 181 -21.55 21.24 18.83
C LYS A 181 -22.17 20.95 20.18
N TYR A 182 -21.92 19.76 20.72
CA TYR A 182 -22.40 19.38 22.05
C TYR A 182 -21.72 20.22 23.15
N GLU A 183 -20.40 20.41 23.11
CA GLU A 183 -19.70 21.21 24.12
C GLU A 183 -20.11 22.69 24.11
N LEU A 184 -20.47 23.22 22.94
CA LEU A 184 -20.90 24.60 22.78
C LEU A 184 -22.38 24.80 23.10
N GLN A 185 -23.14 23.71 23.26
CA GLN A 185 -24.56 23.77 23.58
C GLN A 185 -24.81 24.53 24.89
N GLY A 186 -25.61 25.60 24.80
CA GLY A 186 -25.93 26.44 25.95
C GLY A 186 -24.85 27.46 26.32
N LYS A 187 -23.68 27.44 25.66
CA LYS A 187 -22.62 28.44 25.82
C LYS A 187 -22.60 29.46 24.69
N PHE A 188 -22.82 28.99 23.46
CA PHE A 188 -22.83 29.81 22.26
C PHE A 188 -23.97 29.37 21.34
N ARG A 189 -24.53 30.31 20.57
CA ARG A 189 -25.57 29.97 19.59
C ARG A 189 -24.91 29.46 18.32
N VAL A 190 -24.81 28.14 18.18
CA VAL A 190 -24.31 27.47 16.98
C VAL A 190 -25.41 27.36 15.93
N GLN A 191 -25.12 27.77 14.70
CA GLN A 191 -25.98 27.66 13.53
C GLN A 191 -25.90 26.26 12.90
N GLN A 192 -26.87 25.93 12.04
CA GLN A 192 -26.92 24.63 11.39
C GLN A 192 -25.68 24.36 10.53
N ASP A 193 -25.24 25.35 9.76
CA ASP A 193 -24.10 25.25 8.84
C ASP A 193 -22.73 25.47 9.50
N ASP A 194 -22.70 25.80 10.79
CA ASP A 194 -21.44 25.92 11.53
C ASP A 194 -20.72 24.57 11.57
N PHE A 195 -19.39 24.63 11.47
CA PHE A 195 -18.44 23.51 11.45
C PHE A 195 -18.52 22.59 10.22
N ARG A 196 -19.35 22.94 9.22
CA ARG A 196 -19.50 22.12 8.02
C ARG A 196 -18.20 22.09 7.21
N TRP A 197 -17.79 20.88 6.81
CA TRP A 197 -16.61 20.61 5.98
C TRP A 197 -15.32 21.21 6.53
N PRO A 198 -14.82 20.69 7.68
CA PRO A 198 -13.54 21.15 8.21
C PRO A 198 -12.42 20.98 7.19
N TYR A 199 -11.52 21.95 7.17
CA TYR A 199 -10.29 21.89 6.41
C TYR A 199 -9.08 21.98 7.33
N PHE A 200 -8.02 21.26 6.98
CA PHE A 200 -6.80 21.15 7.80
C PHE A 200 -5.59 21.58 6.98
N MET A 201 -4.87 22.59 7.46
CA MET A 201 -3.70 23.16 6.79
C MET A 201 -2.62 23.54 7.80
N ILE A 202 -1.35 23.30 7.49
CA ILE A 202 -0.25 23.87 8.27
C ILE A 202 0.13 25.22 7.67
N ASN A 203 0.15 26.27 8.48
CA ASN A 203 0.56 27.60 8.04
C ASN A 203 2.09 27.80 8.07
N GLU A 204 2.54 28.97 7.62
CA GLU A 204 3.97 29.31 7.52
C GLU A 204 4.70 29.27 8.89
N GLN A 205 3.97 29.41 9.99
CA GLN A 205 4.50 29.35 11.36
C GLN A 205 4.49 27.93 11.95
N ALA A 206 4.23 26.91 11.12
CA ALA A 206 4.13 25.51 11.53
C ALA A 206 3.03 25.23 12.57
N VAL A 207 1.96 26.04 12.56
CA VAL A 207 0.76 25.83 13.37
C VAL A 207 -0.31 25.20 12.49
N LEU A 208 -1.01 24.19 13.00
CA LEU A 208 -2.13 23.60 12.29
C LEU A 208 -3.37 24.50 12.39
N GLU A 209 -3.96 24.84 11.27
CA GLU A 209 -5.24 25.52 11.18
C GLU A 209 -6.34 24.49 10.99
N VAL A 210 -7.29 24.50 11.92
CA VAL A 210 -8.55 23.77 11.83
C VAL A 210 -9.61 24.76 11.36
N GLN A 211 -9.84 24.76 10.05
CA GLN A 211 -10.67 25.76 9.41
C GLN A 211 -12.13 25.29 9.39
N PHE A 212 -13.04 26.13 9.88
CA PHE A 212 -14.47 25.86 9.89
C PHE A 212 -15.27 26.95 9.19
N ASN A 213 -16.39 26.56 8.60
CA ASN A 213 -17.45 27.53 8.31
C ASN A 213 -18.09 27.94 9.64
N ALA A 214 -17.92 29.18 10.08
CA ALA A 214 -18.37 29.69 11.38
C ALA A 214 -18.38 31.24 11.37
N SER A 215 -18.89 31.88 12.42
CA SER A 215 -18.67 33.32 12.63
C SER A 215 -17.30 33.58 13.29
N GLU A 216 -16.75 34.78 13.08
CA GLU A 216 -15.53 35.24 13.78
C GLU A 216 -15.67 35.12 15.30
N GLU A 217 -16.81 35.56 15.85
CA GLU A 217 -17.12 35.46 17.29
C GLU A 217 -17.07 34.01 17.80
N LEU A 218 -17.53 33.05 16.99
CA LEU A 218 -17.50 31.63 17.34
C LEU A 218 -16.07 31.09 17.31
N ILE A 219 -15.28 31.45 16.28
CA ILE A 219 -13.86 31.09 16.17
C ILE A 219 -13.06 31.64 17.36
N ASP A 220 -13.26 32.90 17.72
CA ASP A 220 -12.61 33.54 18.87
C ASP A 220 -13.00 32.83 20.17
N TYR A 221 -14.27 32.47 20.32
CA TYR A 221 -14.76 31.74 21.49
C TYR A 221 -14.08 30.38 21.63
N ILE A 222 -14.09 29.55 20.58
CA ILE A 222 -13.54 28.18 20.64
C ILE A 222 -12.02 28.16 20.80
N ASN A 223 -11.30 29.14 20.26
CA ASN A 223 -9.85 29.29 20.48
C ASN A 223 -9.52 29.52 21.96
N ASN A 224 -10.43 30.13 22.73
CA ASN A 224 -10.27 30.38 24.17
C ASN A 224 -10.97 29.34 25.08
N ASP A 225 -11.74 28.40 24.52
CA ASP A 225 -12.42 27.36 25.30
C ASP A 225 -11.51 26.13 25.45
N GLU A 226 -11.04 25.87 26.68
CA GLU A 226 -10.11 24.77 26.99
C GLU A 226 -10.66 23.39 26.59
N LYS A 227 -11.97 23.19 26.69
CA LYS A 227 -12.61 21.91 26.39
C LYS A 227 -12.69 21.65 24.90
N SER A 228 -13.08 22.64 24.10
CA SER A 228 -13.08 22.58 22.63
C SER A 228 -11.67 22.28 22.12
N ASN A 229 -10.67 22.98 22.67
CA ASN A 229 -9.26 22.69 22.36
C ASN A 229 -8.87 21.25 22.73
N LYS A 230 -9.30 20.74 23.89
CA LYS A 230 -9.00 19.36 24.29
C LYS A 230 -9.64 18.33 23.36
N ILE A 231 -10.91 18.50 23.03
CA ILE A 231 -11.66 17.63 22.09
C ILE A 231 -10.94 17.56 20.74
N THR A 232 -10.61 18.72 20.17
CA THR A 232 -9.91 18.78 18.88
C THR A 232 -8.50 18.20 18.96
N ALA A 233 -7.76 18.43 20.05
CA ALA A 233 -6.44 17.84 20.24
C ALA A 233 -6.47 16.31 20.28
N GLU A 234 -7.44 15.73 21.01
CA GLU A 234 -7.62 14.29 21.12
C GLU A 234 -8.01 13.70 19.75
N TRP A 235 -8.96 14.32 19.06
CA TRP A 235 -9.38 13.89 17.73
C TRP A 235 -8.25 13.96 16.69
N LEU A 236 -7.45 15.03 16.68
CA LEU A 236 -6.30 15.20 15.81
C LEU A 236 -5.21 14.17 16.10
N LYS A 237 -5.01 13.82 17.37
CA LYS A 237 -4.06 12.78 17.76
C LYS A 237 -4.52 11.40 17.28
N ASP A 238 -5.80 11.09 17.39
CA ASP A 238 -6.31 9.77 17.04
C ASP A 238 -6.36 9.54 15.53
N ASN A 239 -6.71 10.58 14.76
CA ASN A 239 -6.84 10.48 13.30
C ASN A 239 -5.54 10.83 12.56
N PHE A 240 -4.88 11.93 12.94
CA PHE A 240 -3.70 12.46 12.25
C PHE A 240 -2.38 12.17 12.97
N ARG A 241 -2.39 11.55 14.16
CA ARG A 241 -1.21 11.44 15.04
C ARG A 241 -0.58 12.78 15.37
N TYR A 242 -1.35 13.86 15.25
CA TYR A 242 -0.85 15.21 15.43
C TYR A 242 -0.91 15.60 16.90
N THR A 243 0.21 16.05 17.44
CA THR A 243 0.33 16.53 18.83
C THR A 243 0.91 17.95 18.92
N GLY A 244 0.95 18.65 17.79
CA GLY A 244 1.47 20.02 17.72
C GLY A 244 0.43 21.06 18.16
N LYS A 245 0.79 22.33 18.01
CA LYS A 245 -0.13 23.45 18.27
C LYS A 245 -1.09 23.61 17.10
N PHE A 246 -2.36 23.83 17.41
CA PHE A 246 -3.34 24.20 16.41
C PHE A 246 -4.13 25.44 16.85
N ILE A 247 -4.80 26.05 15.88
CA ILE A 247 -5.74 27.15 16.07
C ILE A 247 -6.97 26.89 15.20
N PHE A 248 -8.12 27.38 15.64
CA PHE A 248 -9.31 27.44 14.80
C PHE A 248 -9.27 28.70 13.96
N THR A 249 -9.61 28.59 12.68
CA THR A 249 -9.72 29.72 11.76
C THR A 249 -10.97 29.60 10.92
N LEU A 250 -11.32 30.71 10.25
CA LEU A 250 -12.41 30.68 9.28
C LEU A 250 -11.97 29.92 8.02
N ASN A 251 -12.89 29.15 7.48
CA ASN A 251 -12.72 28.53 6.17
C ASN A 251 -12.91 29.59 5.07
N GLU A 252 -11.83 30.27 4.71
CA GLU A 252 -11.78 31.20 3.59
C GLU A 252 -11.64 30.45 2.26
N LEU A 253 -12.57 29.57 1.92
CA LEU A 253 -12.60 29.01 0.57
C LEU A 253 -12.93 30.14 -0.42
N PRO A 254 -12.02 30.51 -1.35
CA PRO A 254 -12.40 31.32 -2.48
C PRO A 254 -13.34 30.47 -3.34
N PHE A 255 -14.51 31.02 -3.64
CA PHE A 255 -15.55 30.39 -4.47
C PHE A 255 -14.99 29.84 -5.79
#